data_AF-A0A849H060-F1
#
_entry.id   AF-A0A849H060-F1
#
_cell.length_a   1.000
_cell.length_b   1.000
_cell.length_c   1.000
_cell.angle_alpha   90.00
_cell.angle_beta   90.00
_cell.angle_gamma   90.00
#
_symmetry.space_group_name_H-M   'P 1'
#
loop_
_entity.id
_entity.type
_entity.pdbx_description
1 polymer ?
#
loop_
_entity_poly.entity_id
_entity_poly.type
_entity_poly.pdbx_seq_one_letter_code
_entity_poly.pdbx_strand_id
1 'polypeptide(L)' 'MSKKANKRLTFLAAFILYFGVLWGLWDTAFIYPIKIFVVLLHEISHAVAAIVTGGSIERIVLDPNQGGAAYT' A
#
# COMPACT_ATOMS: atom_id res chain seq x y z
N MET A 1 33.98 -13.87 1.30
CA MET A 1 32.50 -13.96 1.18
C MET A 1 32.10 -13.98 -0.29
N SER A 2 31.14 -14.84 -0.68
CA SER A 2 30.67 -14.96 -2.07
C SER A 2 30.03 -13.65 -2.57
N LYS A 3 30.33 -13.21 -3.81
CA LYS A 3 29.71 -12.00 -4.42
C LYS A 3 28.17 -12.06 -4.40
N LYS A 4 27.58 -13.25 -4.48
CA LYS A 4 26.12 -13.47 -4.41
C LYS A 4 25.58 -13.25 -2.99
N ALA A 5 26.32 -13.67 -1.96
CA ALA A 5 25.96 -13.43 -0.57
C ALA A 5 26.00 -11.93 -0.23
N ASN A 6 26.99 -11.20 -0.75
CA ASN A 6 27.09 -9.75 -0.55
C ASN A 6 25.91 -8.99 -1.19
N LYS A 7 25.51 -9.36 -2.42
CA LYS A 7 24.34 -8.74 -3.08
C LYS A 7 23.04 -8.97 -2.29
N ARG A 8 22.84 -10.18 -1.75
CA ARG A 8 21.67 -10.50 -0.91
C ARG A 8 21.67 -9.69 0.38
N LEU A 9 22.84 -9.55 1.02
CA LEU A 9 22.98 -8.74 2.23
C LEU A 9 22.69 -7.26 1.96
N THR A 10 23.22 -6.71 0.87
CA THR A 10 22.93 -5.33 0.45
C THR A 10 21.44 -5.12 0.18
N PHE A 11 20.78 -6.06 -0.50
CA PHE A 11 19.34 -6.00 -0.75
C PHE A 11 18.55 -6.01 0.56
N LEU A 12 18.86 -6.93 1.47
CA LEU A 12 18.18 -7.01 2.78
C LEU A 12 18.39 -5.74 3.60
N ALA A 13 19.61 -5.21 3.63
CA ALA A 13 19.91 -3.96 4.32
C ALA A 13 19.14 -2.78 3.74
N ALA A 14 19.09 -2.65 2.41
CA ALA A 14 18.32 -1.60 1.72
C ALA A 14 16.81 -1.75 1.97
N PHE A 15 16.30 -2.98 1.99
CA PHE A 15 14.90 -3.28 2.26
C PHE A 15 14.52 -2.88 3.70
N ILE A 16 15.32 -3.29 4.69
CA ILE A 16 15.10 -2.91 6.10
C ILE A 16 15.18 -1.40 6.26
N LEU A 17 16.17 -0.75 5.64
CA LEU A 17 16.31 0.70 5.68
C LEU A 17 15.08 1.40 5.08
N TYR A 18 14.58 0.93 3.94
CA TYR A 18 13.39 1.48 3.29
C TYR A 18 12.16 1.42 4.20
N PHE A 19 11.85 0.26 4.78
CA PHE A 19 10.72 0.12 5.71
C PHE A 19 10.94 0.89 7.01
N GLY A 20 12.18 0.96 7.50
CA GLY A 20 12.54 1.75 8.67
C GLY A 20 12.30 3.24 8.46
N VAL A 21 12.65 3.78 7.28
CA VAL A 21 12.38 5.17 6.91
C VAL A 21 10.88 5.43 6.79
N LEU A 22 10.13 4.53 6.13
CA LEU A 22 8.66 4.65 6.04
C LEU A 22 8.00 4.66 7.42
N TRP A 23 8.45 3.78 8.32
CA TRP A 23 7.97 3.76 9.70
C TRP A 23 8.32 5.05 10.43
N GLY A 24 9.59 5.49 10.37
CA GLY A 24 10.02 6.71 11.04
C GLY A 24 9.30 7.97 10.57
N LEU A 25 8.84 7.99 9.31
CA LEU A 25 8.07 9.08 8.74
C LEU A 25 6.56 8.89 8.85
N TRP A 26 6.07 7.86 9.54
CA TRP A 26 4.65 7.46 9.52
C TRP A 26 3.70 8.60 9.88
N ASP A 27 4.02 9.41 10.89
CA ASP A 27 3.16 10.50 11.36
C ASP A 27 3.36 11.81 10.59
N THR A 28 4.18 11.81 9.54
CA THR A 28 4.44 12.98 8.71
C THR A 28 3.51 13.04 7.50
N ALA A 29 3.21 14.26 7.06
CA ALA A 29 2.45 14.50 5.82
C ALA A 29 3.13 13.93 4.57
N PHE A 30 4.44 13.61 4.63
CA PHE A 30 5.18 13.03 3.51
C PHE A 30 4.72 11.62 3.15
N ILE A 31 4.27 10.85 4.14
CA ILE A 31 3.79 9.46 3.93
C ILE A 31 2.32 9.42 3.52
N TYR A 32 1.60 10.52 3.66
CA TYR A 32 0.17 10.62 3.32
C TYR A 32 -0.18 10.08 1.91
N PRO A 33 0.54 10.42 0.81
CA PRO A 33 0.23 9.88 -0.51
C PRO A 33 0.32 8.35 -0.58
N ILE A 34 1.29 7.76 0.14
CA ILE A 34 1.45 6.30 0.22
C ILE A 34 0.30 5.69 1.01
N LYS A 35 -0.11 6.28 2.13
CA LYS A 35 -1.25 5.78 2.94
C LYS A 35 -2.54 5.78 2.13
N ILE A 36 -2.87 6.89 1.47
CA ILE A 36 -4.07 7.00 0.64
C ILE A 36 -4.01 6.06 -0.57
N PHE A 37 -2.84 5.87 -1.17
CA PHE A 37 -2.68 4.89 -2.24
C PHE A 37 -2.99 3.47 -1.76
N VAL A 38 -2.54 3.07 -0.56
CA VAL A 38 -2.87 1.77 0.02
C VAL A 38 -4.37 1.65 0.29
N VAL A 39 -5.03 2.70 0.78
CA VAL A 39 -6.49 2.73 0.96
C VAL A 39 -7.21 2.57 -0.39
N LEU A 40 -6.75 3.24 -1.44
CA LEU A 40 -7.30 3.05 -2.78
C LEU A 40 -7.17 1.59 -3.27
N LEU A 41 -6.01 0.97 -3.06
CA LEU A 41 -5.83 -0.45 -3.41
C LEU A 41 -6.79 -1.36 -2.61
N HIS A 42 -7.04 -1.04 -1.34
CA HIS A 42 -8.02 -1.75 -0.51
C HIS A 42 -9.43 -1.65 -1.10
N GLU A 43 -9.90 -0.45 -1.46
CA GLU A 43 -11.24 -0.28 -2.04
C GLU A 43 -11.38 -0.89 -3.44
N ILE A 44 -10.32 -0.84 -4.27
CA ILE A 44 -10.29 -1.54 -5.55
C ILE A 44 -10.41 -3.05 -5.34
N SER A 45 -9.81 -3.61 -4.28
CA SER A 45 -9.93 -5.04 -3.98
C SER A 45 -11.37 -5.44 -3.69
N HIS A 46 -12.14 -4.60 -2.96
CA HIS A 46 -13.57 -4.79 -2.76
C HIS A 46 -14.34 -4.73 -4.07
N ALA A 47 -14.05 -3.74 -4.93
CA ALA A 47 -14.69 -3.61 -6.24
C ALA A 47 -14.42 -4.83 -7.13
N VAL A 48 -13.17 -5.32 -7.17
CA VAL A 48 -12.82 -6.54 -7.92
C VAL A 48 -13.54 -7.75 -7.35
N ALA A 49 -13.58 -7.90 -6.02
CA ALA A 49 -14.30 -8.99 -5.38
C ALA A 49 -15.79 -8.98 -5.75
N ALA A 50 -16.44 -7.81 -5.68
CA ALA A 50 -17.84 -7.65 -6.07
C ALA A 50 -18.09 -8.11 -7.50
N ILE A 51 -17.29 -7.62 -8.46
CA ILE A 51 -17.38 -8.00 -9.89
C ILE A 51 -17.20 -9.51 -10.07
N VAL A 52 -16.17 -10.10 -9.46
CA VAL A 52 -15.88 -11.54 -9.59
C VAL A 52 -17.01 -12.39 -9.00
N THR A 53 -17.70 -11.91 -7.96
CA THR A 53 -18.86 -12.57 -7.37
C THR A 53 -20.18 -12.31 -8.10
N GLY A 54 -20.16 -11.59 -9.22
CA GLY A 54 -21.34 -11.30 -10.05
C GLY A 54 -22.13 -10.04 -9.64
N GLY A 55 -21.57 -9.23 -8.73
CA GLY A 55 -22.08 -7.90 -8.40
C GLY A 55 -21.56 -6.82 -9.33
N SER A 56 -21.91 -5.57 -9.03
CA SER A 56 -21.42 -4.37 -9.71
C SER A 56 -20.63 -3.49 -8.74
N ILE A 57 -19.98 -2.45 -9.27
CA ILE A 57 -19.46 -1.35 -8.48
C ILE A 57 -20.08 -0.07 -9.00
N GLU A 58 -20.75 0.69 -8.14
CA GLU A 58 -21.32 1.99 -8.48
C GLU A 58 -20.27 3.09 -8.39
N ARG A 59 -19.53 3.13 -7.27
CA ARG A 59 -18.50 4.15 -7.00
C ARG A 59 -17.53 3.72 -5.91
N ILE A 60 -16.33 4.27 -5.98
CA ILE A 60 -15.30 4.22 -4.94
C ILE A 60 -15.11 5.62 -4.38
N VAL A 61 -15.05 5.74 -3.05
CA VAL A 61 -14.82 6.98 -2.32
C VAL A 61 -13.54 6.88 -1.53
N LEU A 62 -12.73 7.94 -1.53
CA LEU A 62 -11.56 8.09 -0.67
C LEU A 62 -11.78 9.28 0.26
N ASP A 63 -11.56 9.06 1.55
CA ASP A 63 -11.63 10.10 2.58
C ASP A 63 -10.22 10.64 2.88
N PRO A 64 -10.03 11.97 2.93
CA PRO A 64 -8.75 12.58 3.30
C PRO A 64 -8.20 12.13 4.67
N ASN A 65 -9.02 11.60 5.56
CA ASN A 65 -8.62 11.00 6.83
C ASN A 65 -8.23 9.53 6.70
N GLN A 66 -7.78 9.09 5.51
CA GLN A 66 -7.31 7.73 5.22
C GLN A 66 -8.41 6.66 5.34
N GLY A 67 -9.66 7.06 5.11
CA GLY A 67 -10.80 6.14 4.97
C GLY A 67 -11.15 5.89 3.51
N GLY A 68 -12.02 4.90 3.28
CA GLY A 68 -12.52 4.57 1.95
C GLY A 68 -13.86 3.86 2.01
N ALA A 69 -14.54 3.81 0.87
CA ALA A 69 -15.75 3.01 0.71
C ALA A 69 -15.94 2.59 -0.76
N ALA A 70 -16.22 1.31 -0.95
CA ALA A 70 -16.68 0.72 -2.21
C ALA A 70 -18.19 0.44 -2.14
N TYR A 71 -18.98 1.08 -3.01
CA TYR A 71 -20.42 0.88 -3.10
C TYR A 71 -20.76 -0.03 -4.28
N THR A 72 -21.43 -1.15 -4.02
CA THR A 72 -21.69 -2.24 -4.98
C THR A 72 -23.16 -2.37 -5.35
#